data_AF-A0A3P7JE95-F1
#
_entry.id   AF-A0A3P7JE95-F1
#
_cell.length_a   1.000
_cell.length_b   1.000
_cell.length_c   1.000
_cell.angle_alpha   90.00
_cell.angle_beta   90.00
_cell.angle_gamma   90.00
#
_symmetry.space_group_name_H-M   'P 1'
#
loop_
_entity.id
_entity.type
_entity.pdbx_description
1 polymer ?
#
loop_
_entity_poly.entity_id
_entity_poly.type
_entity_poly.pdbx_seq_one_letter_code
_entity_poly.pdbx_strand_id
1 'polypeptide(L)'
;MWTVVITFLAFSPIYAYLSVQLVELGERAEIYVGPDVVTWKRIRDDNDAEEFVKYCEPYERAPICYRFVGKNNISSIPATYAHVNKDGTLVIESVKESDIGRYSSPDQTPHVSGL
;
A
#
# COMPACT_ATOMS: atom_id res chain seq x y z
N MET A 1 -44.50 36.94 5.23
CA MET A 1 -43.16 36.66 5.77
C MET A 1 -42.65 35.38 5.12
N TRP A 2 -41.61 35.44 4.29
CA TRP A 2 -41.00 34.27 3.66
C TRP A 2 -39.71 33.93 4.40
N THR A 3 -39.62 32.73 4.94
CA THR A 3 -38.42 32.24 5.61
C THR A 3 -37.46 31.71 4.55
N VAL A 4 -36.32 32.36 4.36
CA VAL A 4 -35.23 31.85 3.52
C VAL A 4 -34.50 30.78 4.33
N VAL A 5 -34.59 29.52 3.89
CA VAL A 5 -33.82 28.41 4.46
C VAL A 5 -32.47 28.38 3.74
N ILE A 6 -31.40 28.75 4.44
CA ILE A 6 -30.03 28.67 3.92
C ILE A 6 -29.49 27.27 4.23
N THR A 7 -29.42 26.42 3.21
CA THR A 7 -28.80 25.09 3.31
C THR A 7 -27.28 25.25 3.18
N PHE A 8 -26.54 25.11 4.28
CA PHE A 8 -25.07 25.04 4.25
C PHE A 8 -24.64 23.65 3.76
N LEU A 9 -24.13 23.55 2.54
CA LEU A 9 -23.43 22.36 2.04
C LEU A 9 -22.01 22.37 2.63
N ALA A 10 -21.77 21.54 3.65
CA ALA A 10 -20.43 21.30 4.18
C ALA A 10 -19.63 20.44 3.19
N PHE A 11 -18.65 21.04 2.51
CA PHE A 11 -17.65 20.32 1.74
C PHE A 11 -16.50 19.93 2.67
N SER A 12 -16.43 18.66 3.07
CA SER A 12 -15.25 18.11 3.75
C SER A 12 -14.18 17.75 2.71
N PRO A 13 -12.98 18.37 2.71
CA PRO A 13 -11.91 17.96 1.82
C PRO A 13 -11.41 16.56 2.21
N ILE A 14 -11.31 15.66 1.23
CA ILE A 14 -10.63 14.37 1.38
C ILE A 14 -9.15 14.61 1.11
N TYR A 15 -8.30 14.36 2.11
CA TYR A 15 -6.85 14.43 1.96
C TYR A 15 -6.30 13.07 1.56
N ALA A 16 -5.62 12.99 0.42
CA ALA A 16 -4.81 11.84 0.04
C ALA A 16 -3.34 12.21 0.18
N TYR A 17 -2.55 11.41 0.90
CA TYR A 17 -1.10 11.56 0.97
C TYR A 17 -0.45 10.80 -0.17
N LEU A 18 0.33 11.51 -1.00
CA LEU A 18 1.16 10.93 -2.04
C LEU A 18 2.62 11.23 -1.73
N SER A 19 3.44 10.19 -1.63
CA SER A 19 4.89 10.31 -1.54
C SER A 19 5.53 9.71 -2.79
N VAL A 20 6.66 10.28 -3.21
CA VAL A 20 7.51 9.73 -4.27
C VAL A 20 8.81 9.32 -3.61
N GLN A 21 9.18 8.06 -3.76
CA GLN A 21 10.46 7.52 -3.28
C GLN A 21 11.27 7.07 -4.49
N LEU A 22 12.44 7.68 -4.66
CA LEU A 22 13.42 7.27 -5.67
C LEU A 22 14.36 6.26 -5.01
N VAL A 23 14.56 5.11 -5.66
CA VAL A 23 15.45 4.05 -5.20
C VAL A 23 16.27 3.56 -6.38
N GLU A 24 17.55 3.28 -6.17
CA GLU A 24 18.41 2.73 -7.21
C GLU A 24 18.11 1.25 -7.47
N LEU A 25 18.26 0.81 -8.72
CA LEU A 25 18.06 -0.60 -9.07
C LEU A 25 19.09 -1.47 -8.35
N GLY A 26 18.62 -2.58 -7.78
CA GLY A 26 19.43 -3.49 -6.99
C GLY A 26 19.47 -3.18 -5.50
N GLU A 27 19.16 -1.95 -5.09
CA GLU A 27 19.15 -1.55 -3.68
C GLU A 27 17.89 -2.02 -2.95
N ARG A 28 17.97 -2.00 -1.61
CA ARG A 28 16.85 -2.27 -0.72
C ARG A 28 15.97 -1.03 -0.59
N ALA A 29 14.66 -1.20 -0.77
CA ALA A 29 13.68 -0.15 -0.50
C ALA A 29 12.91 -0.44 0.79
N GLU A 30 12.65 0.61 1.57
CA GLU A 30 11.80 0.56 2.75
C GLU A 30 10.71 1.63 2.66
N ILE A 31 9.46 1.21 2.79
CA ILE A 31 8.28 2.08 2.68
C ILE A 31 7.48 1.96 3.97
N TYR A 32 7.30 3.08 4.67
CA TYR A 32 6.55 3.15 5.91
C TYR A 32 5.49 4.27 5.83
N VAL A 33 4.23 3.92 6.13
CA VAL A 33 3.11 4.88 6.11
C VAL A 33 2.32 4.91 7.43
N GLY A 34 2.66 4.05 8.40
CA GLY A 34 2.05 4.05 9.72
C GLY A 34 2.09 2.68 10.40
N PRO A 35 1.85 2.63 11.72
CA PRO A 35 2.04 1.43 12.54
C PRO A 35 0.96 0.35 12.35
N ASP A 36 -0.20 0.72 11.81
CA ASP A 36 -1.35 -0.19 11.66
C ASP A 36 -1.39 -0.93 10.31
N VAL A 37 -0.28 -0.93 9.58
CA VAL A 37 -0.19 -1.58 8.28
C VAL A 37 0.20 -3.05 8.45
N VAL A 38 -0.68 -3.94 8.03
CA VAL A 38 -0.44 -5.39 8.02
C VAL A 38 -0.25 -5.88 6.59
N THR A 39 -0.93 -5.26 5.64
CA THR A 39 -0.98 -5.62 4.24
C THR A 39 -0.56 -4.44 3.39
N TRP A 40 0.24 -4.73 2.38
CA TRP A 40 0.60 -3.82 1.32
C TRP A 40 0.00 -4.29 0.00
N LYS A 41 -0.54 -3.33 -0.73
CA LYS A 41 -1.04 -3.47 -2.09
C LYS A 41 -0.12 -2.70 -3.03
N ARG A 42 0.28 -3.36 -4.12
CA ARG A 42 0.96 -2.75 -5.26
C ARG A 42 0.07 -2.80 -6.49
N ILE A 43 0.08 -1.72 -7.27
CA ILE A 43 -0.38 -1.69 -8.65
C ILE A 43 0.84 -1.37 -9.50
N ARG A 44 1.28 -2.32 -10.36
CA ARG A 44 2.43 -2.06 -11.24
C ARG A 44 2.05 -1.12 -12.37
N ASP A 45 3.01 -0.31 -12.80
CA ASP A 45 2.80 0.62 -13.90
C ASP A 45 2.87 -0.05 -15.28
N ASP A 46 3.51 -1.22 -15.41
CA ASP A 46 3.70 -1.91 -16.69
C ASP A 46 2.45 -2.67 -17.18
N ASN A 47 1.62 -3.16 -16.26
CA ASN A 47 0.49 -4.03 -16.59
C ASN A 47 -0.76 -3.83 -15.71
N ASP A 48 -0.78 -2.81 -14.84
CA ASP A 48 -1.86 -2.54 -13.88
C ASP A 48 -2.19 -3.73 -12.96
N ALA A 49 -1.28 -4.68 -12.80
CA ALA A 49 -1.50 -5.85 -11.95
C ALA A 49 -1.61 -5.42 -10.48
N GLU A 50 -2.71 -5.83 -9.86
CA GLU A 50 -2.95 -5.66 -8.43
C GLU A 50 -2.39 -6.84 -7.65
N GLU A 51 -1.47 -6.53 -6.73
CA GLU A 51 -0.69 -7.53 -6.01
C GLU A 51 -0.59 -7.20 -4.53
N PHE A 52 -0.38 -8.21 -3.70
CA PHE A 52 -0.41 -8.10 -2.25
C PHE A 52 0.79 -8.77 -1.60
N VAL A 53 1.24 -8.21 -0.48
CA VAL A 53 2.19 -8.82 0.46
C VAL A 53 1.73 -8.44 1.87
N LYS A 54 1.93 -9.30 2.86
CA LYS A 54 1.52 -9.00 4.24
C LYS A 54 2.57 -9.38 5.26
N TYR A 55 2.42 -8.81 6.46
CA TYR A 55 3.10 -9.27 7.66
C TYR A 55 2.66 -10.69 7.95
N CYS A 56 3.63 -11.51 8.30
CA CYS A 56 3.44 -12.89 8.67
C CYS A 56 4.24 -13.20 9.93
N GLU A 57 3.70 -14.09 10.75
CA GLU A 57 4.41 -14.57 11.94
C GLU A 57 5.63 -15.41 11.53
N PRO A 58 6.67 -15.53 12.39
CA PRO A 58 7.97 -16.13 12.02
C PRO A 58 7.92 -17.55 11.43
N TYR A 59 6.84 -18.31 11.67
CA TYR A 59 6.69 -19.69 11.21
C TYR A 59 5.74 -19.84 10.02
N GLU A 60 5.10 -18.75 9.56
CA GLU A 60 4.24 -18.77 8.38
C GLU A 60 5.09 -18.76 7.11
N ARG A 61 4.81 -19.69 6.18
CA ARG A 61 5.60 -19.90 4.95
C ARG A 61 4.80 -19.68 3.66
N ALA A 62 3.64 -19.01 3.76
CA ALA A 62 2.83 -18.72 2.60
C ALA A 62 3.56 -17.73 1.66
N PRO A 63 3.40 -17.83 0.33
CA PRO A 63 4.04 -16.91 -0.62
C PRO A 63 3.85 -15.43 -0.30
N ILE A 64 2.64 -15.04 0.12
CA ILE A 64 2.29 -13.65 0.49
C ILE A 64 3.16 -13.04 1.60
N CYS A 65 3.92 -13.86 2.35
CA CYS A 65 4.79 -13.43 3.44
C CYS A 65 6.16 -12.92 2.97
N TYR A 66 6.62 -13.31 1.77
CA TYR A 66 7.98 -13.03 1.28
C TYR A 66 8.04 -12.62 -0.19
N ARG A 67 6.88 -12.42 -0.83
CA ARG A 67 6.75 -11.93 -2.20
C ARG A 67 5.33 -11.43 -2.46
N PHE A 68 5.22 -10.59 -3.48
CA PHE A 68 3.92 -10.17 -4.01
C PHE A 68 3.15 -11.33 -4.64
N VAL A 69 1.87 -11.41 -4.35
CA VAL A 69 0.92 -12.38 -4.91
C VAL A 69 -0.26 -11.67 -5.56
N GLY A 70 -0.80 -12.25 -6.64
CA GLY A 70 -2.03 -11.77 -7.27
C GLY A 70 -3.29 -12.20 -6.49
N LYS A 71 -4.47 -11.90 -7.05
CA LYS A 71 -5.79 -12.19 -6.46
C LYS A 71 -6.04 -13.66 -6.12
N ASN A 72 -5.38 -14.58 -6.81
CA ASN A 72 -5.46 -16.03 -6.59
C ASN A 72 -4.39 -16.56 -5.61
N ASN A 73 -3.69 -15.67 -4.90
CA ASN A 73 -2.59 -16.00 -3.99
C ASN A 73 -1.41 -16.72 -4.67
N ILE A 74 -1.33 -16.64 -6.00
CA ILE A 74 -0.19 -17.12 -6.78
C ILE A 74 0.86 -16.01 -6.83
N SER A 75 2.13 -16.40 -6.71
CA SER A 75 3.25 -15.48 -6.83
C SER A 75 3.18 -14.70 -8.14
N SER A 76 3.32 -13.40 -8.04
CA SER A 76 3.37 -12.53 -9.21
C SER A 76 4.63 -12.74 -10.03
N ILE A 77 4.51 -12.52 -11.34
CA ILE A 77 5.61 -12.58 -12.31
C ILE A 77 5.67 -11.23 -13.04
N PRO A 78 6.83 -10.56 -13.12
CA PRO A 78 8.12 -10.95 -12.53
C PRO A 78 8.11 -11.00 -10.99
N ALA A 79 8.88 -11.93 -10.41
CA ALA A 79 8.91 -12.09 -8.96
C ALA A 79 9.68 -10.96 -8.25
N THR A 80 9.09 -10.47 -7.17
CA THR A 80 9.67 -9.46 -6.27
C THR A 80 9.78 -10.08 -4.88
N TYR A 81 10.97 -10.08 -4.30
CA TYR A 81 11.19 -10.52 -2.92
C TYR A 81 10.95 -9.34 -1.99
N ALA A 82 9.90 -9.46 -1.18
CA ALA A 82 9.47 -8.40 -0.30
C ALA A 82 8.79 -8.98 0.93
N HIS A 83 8.95 -8.33 2.08
CA HIS A 83 8.27 -8.70 3.31
C HIS A 83 7.76 -7.44 4.01
N VAL A 84 6.83 -7.63 4.93
CA VAL A 84 6.36 -6.54 5.79
C VAL A 84 6.90 -6.81 7.19
N ASN A 85 7.47 -5.78 7.81
CA ASN A 85 7.92 -5.82 9.20
C ASN A 85 6.72 -5.75 10.15
N LYS A 86 6.95 -6.08 11.43
CA LYS A 86 5.92 -5.99 12.48
C LYS A 86 5.40 -4.57 12.70
N ASP A 87 6.22 -3.56 12.38
CA ASP A 87 5.84 -2.15 12.45
C ASP A 87 5.07 -1.67 11.21
N GLY A 88 4.82 -2.54 10.24
CA GLY A 88 4.10 -2.22 9.00
C GLY A 88 4.99 -1.68 7.88
N THR A 89 6.29 -1.58 8.07
CA THR A 89 7.23 -1.21 6.99
C THR A 89 7.27 -2.30 5.92
N LEU A 90 7.03 -1.94 4.67
CA LEU A 90 7.31 -2.79 3.51
C LEU A 90 8.78 -2.72 3.17
N VAL A 91 9.42 -3.87 3.09
CA VAL A 91 10.82 -4.03 2.67
C VAL A 91 10.84 -4.75 1.34
N ILE A 92 11.49 -4.16 0.33
CA ILE A 92 11.83 -4.82 -0.93
C ILE A 92 13.35 -5.05 -0.91
N GLU A 93 13.77 -6.32 -0.98
CA GLU A 93 15.18 -6.68 -0.73
C GLU A 93 16.13 -6.16 -1.81
N SER A 94 15.67 -6.14 -3.06
CA SER A 94 16.45 -5.67 -4.20
C SER A 94 15.50 -5.21 -5.29
N VAL A 95 15.43 -3.89 -5.48
CA VAL A 95 14.49 -3.22 -6.38
C VAL A 95 14.83 -3.53 -7.84
N LYS A 96 13.79 -3.84 -8.62
CA LYS A 96 13.86 -4.07 -10.07
C LYS A 96 13.00 -3.05 -10.80
N GLU A 97 13.25 -2.89 -12.09
CA GLU A 97 12.41 -2.03 -12.95
C GLU A 97 10.93 -2.47 -12.92
N SER A 98 10.68 -3.77 -12.86
CA SER A 98 9.32 -4.33 -12.75
C SER A 98 8.61 -4.03 -11.42
N ASP A 99 9.32 -3.42 -10.45
CA ASP A 99 8.75 -3.03 -9.17
C ASP A 99 8.18 -1.61 -9.18
N ILE A 100 8.40 -0.85 -10.26
CA ILE A 100 7.82 0.47 -10.43
C ILE A 100 6.28 0.36 -10.41
N GLY A 101 5.68 1.16 -9.54
CA GLY A 101 4.24 1.14 -9.36
C GLY A 101 3.77 1.98 -8.18
N ARG A 102 2.47 1.93 -7.95
CA ARG A 102 1.81 2.59 -6.83
C ARG A 102 1.67 1.63 -5.67
N TYR A 103 2.17 2.04 -4.51
CA TYR A 103 2.13 1.30 -3.27
C TYR A 103 1.11 1.93 -2.32
N SER A 104 0.31 1.11 -1.67
CA SER A 104 -0.73 1.53 -0.74
C SER A 104 -0.96 0.44 0.31
N SER A 105 -1.61 0.78 1.43
CA SER A 105 -2.10 -0.22 2.37
C SER A 105 -3.62 -0.11 2.48
N PRO A 106 -4.37 -1.22 2.34
CA PRO A 106 -5.82 -1.24 2.58
C PRO A 106 -6.17 -1.08 4.08
N ASP A 107 -5.20 -1.25 4.98
CA ASP A 107 -5.42 -1.17 6.43
C ASP A 107 -5.45 0.28 6.92
N GLN A 108 -4.88 1.19 6.13
CA GLN A 108 -4.97 2.63 6.37
C GLN A 108 -6.43 3.07 6.12
N THR A 109 -7.19 3.19 7.21
CA THR A 109 -8.48 3.88 7.15
C THR A 109 -8.20 5.38 7.11
N PRO A 110 -8.71 6.14 6.13
CA PRO A 110 -8.66 7.59 6.24
C PRO A 110 -9.42 7.99 7.50
N HIS A 111 -8.71 8.53 8.49
CA HIS A 111 -9.31 9.03 9.72
C HIS A 111 -10.25 10.19 9.35
N VAL A 112 -11.55 9.91 9.26
CA VAL A 112 -12.59 10.95 9.18
C VAL A 112 -12.77 11.49 10.61
N SER A 113 -11.93 12.44 11.00
CA SER A 113 -12.17 13.22 12.22
C SER A 113 -13.29 14.21 11.94
N GLY A 114 -14.53 13.78 12.17
CA GLY A 114 -15.70 14.67 12.17
C GLY A 114 -15.73 15.51 13.45
N LEU A 115 -15.67 16.83 13.30
CA LEU A 115 -16.21 17.81 14.24
C LEU A 115 -17.25 18.65 13.51
#